data_AF-A0A9E5YJ90-F1
#
_entry.id   AF-A0A9E5YJ90-F1
#
_cell.length_a   1.000
_cell.length_b   1.000
_cell.length_c   1.000
_cell.angle_alpha   90.00
_cell.angle_beta   90.00
_cell.angle_gamma   90.00
#
_symmetry.space_group_name_H-M   'P 1'
#
loop_
_entity.id
_entity.type
_entity.pdbx_description
1 polymer ?
#
loop_
_entity_poly.entity_id
_entity_poly.type
_entity_poly.pdbx_seq_one_letter_code
_entity_poly.pdbx_strand_id
1 'polypeptide(L)'
;MIIALAGIAAFGISYFIYFNLAFPEVKCAAVKHLESPDTVSDCFECHIKATPKIAQDWYESKHGIMLVKCFVCHGQPDGKGSVPYAIDPDVDATCRKCHDPSIQKMEAKYGLEPKCNGCHPFHNNSLHHKAYVKSIAKKTVE
;
A
#
# COMPACT_ATOMS: atom_id res chain seq x y z
N MET A 1 -34.99 -22.43 27.32
CA MET A 1 -33.55 -22.10 27.22
C MET A 1 -32.83 -22.95 26.17
N ILE A 2 -32.93 -24.28 26.22
CA ILE A 2 -32.28 -25.19 25.25
C ILE A 2 -32.72 -24.94 23.79
N ILE A 3 -34.03 -24.74 23.56
CA ILE A 3 -34.58 -24.48 22.21
C ILE A 3 -34.05 -23.15 21.63
N ALA A 4 -33.93 -22.12 22.46
CA ALA A 4 -33.40 -20.82 22.04
C ALA A 4 -31.91 -20.91 21.69
N LEU A 5 -31.13 -21.67 22.46
CA LEU A 5 -29.71 -21.92 22.19
C LEU A 5 -29.51 -22.71 20.89
N ALA A 6 -30.35 -23.72 20.63
CA ALA A 6 -30.32 -24.48 19.39
C ALA A 6 -30.64 -23.60 18.17
N GLY A 7 -31.62 -22.68 18.29
CA GLY A 7 -31.96 -21.73 17.22
C GLY A 7 -30.81 -20.77 16.89
N ILE A 8 -30.14 -20.22 17.91
CA ILE A 8 -28.99 -19.33 17.73
C ILE A 8 -27.82 -20.07 17.07
N ALA A 9 -27.54 -21.31 17.50
CA ALA A 9 -26.50 -22.14 16.90
C ALA A 9 -26.81 -22.45 15.43
N ALA A 10 -28.05 -22.82 15.11
CA ALA A 10 -28.47 -23.09 13.73
C ALA A 10 -28.33 -21.85 12.85
N PHE A 11 -28.71 -20.66 13.34
CA PHE A 11 -28.54 -19.40 12.62
C PHE A 11 -27.07 -19.05 12.39
N GLY A 12 -26.21 -19.23 13.41
CA GLY A 12 -24.77 -19.01 13.27
C GLY A 12 -24.11 -19.95 12.26
N ILE A 13 -24.50 -21.23 12.25
CA ILE A 13 -23.99 -22.23 11.31
C ILE A 13 -24.46 -21.93 9.89
N SER A 14 -25.74 -21.63 9.70
CA SER A 14 -26.29 -21.31 8.37
C SER A 14 -25.73 -19.99 7.83
N TYR A 15 -25.53 -18.97 8.68
CA TYR A 15 -24.79 -17.76 8.32
C TYR A 15 -23.37 -18.08 7.87
N PHE A 16 -22.62 -18.88 8.65
CA PHE A 16 -21.25 -19.26 8.30
C PHE A 16 -21.17 -20.04 6.98
N ILE A 17 -22.10 -20.98 6.75
CA ILE A 17 -22.18 -21.74 5.50
C ILE A 17 -22.52 -20.82 4.32
N TYR A 18 -23.51 -19.94 4.48
CA TYR A 18 -23.90 -18.98 3.44
C TYR A 18 -22.71 -18.10 3.02
N PHE A 19 -21.96 -17.54 3.98
CA PHE A 19 -20.79 -16.72 3.65
C PHE A 19 -19.67 -17.52 2.97
N ASN A 20 -19.43 -18.78 3.35
CA ASN A 20 -18.41 -19.59 2.69
C ASN A 20 -18.84 -20.07 1.28
N LEU A 21 -20.14 -20.25 1.03
CA LEU A 21 -20.67 -20.67 -0.28
C LEU A 21 -20.92 -19.50 -1.24
N ALA A 22 -21.34 -18.34 -0.73
CA ALA A 22 -21.60 -17.16 -1.55
C ALA A 22 -20.32 -16.43 -1.97
N PHE A 23 -19.23 -16.62 -1.24
CA PHE A 23 -17.94 -15.96 -1.48
C PHE A 23 -16.76 -16.97 -1.54
N PRO A 24 -16.81 -18.01 -2.40
CA PRO A 24 -15.77 -19.03 -2.45
C PRO A 24 -14.43 -18.48 -2.97
N GLU A 25 -14.47 -17.41 -3.77
CA GLU A 25 -13.29 -16.87 -4.48
C GLU A 25 -12.48 -15.84 -3.68
N VAL A 26 -12.98 -15.33 -2.54
CA VAL A 26 -12.27 -14.30 -1.77
C VAL A 26 -11.08 -14.88 -0.99
N LYS A 27 -10.85 -16.19 -1.11
CA LYS A 27 -9.68 -16.88 -0.54
C LYS A 27 -8.55 -16.89 -1.58
N CYS A 28 -7.82 -15.78 -1.61
CA CYS A 28 -6.38 -15.77 -1.89
C CYS A 28 -5.90 -16.15 -3.30
N ALA A 29 -6.63 -15.81 -4.37
CA ALA A 29 -5.94 -15.43 -5.59
C ALA A 29 -5.70 -13.92 -5.51
N ALA A 30 -4.45 -13.49 -5.29
CA ALA A 30 -4.09 -12.10 -5.49
C ALA A 30 -4.60 -11.72 -6.88
N VAL A 31 -5.55 -10.77 -6.95
CA VAL A 31 -6.10 -10.28 -8.21
C VAL A 31 -4.90 -9.97 -9.10
N LYS A 32 -4.70 -10.76 -10.16
CA LYS A 32 -3.66 -10.46 -11.15
C LYS A 32 -3.95 -9.04 -11.62
N HIS A 33 -2.99 -8.14 -11.44
CA HIS A 33 -3.11 -6.81 -12.01
C HIS A 33 -3.34 -6.94 -13.51
N LEU A 34 -4.18 -6.06 -14.06
CA LEU A 34 -4.48 -6.05 -15.48
C LEU A 34 -3.16 -6.01 -16.26
N GLU A 35 -2.95 -7.03 -17.10
CA GLU A 35 -1.69 -7.21 -17.85
C GLU A 35 -1.46 -6.07 -18.85
N SER A 36 -2.53 -5.42 -19.27
CA SER A 36 -2.52 -4.20 -20.07
C SER A 36 -3.90 -3.55 -20.03
N PRO A 37 -4.12 -2.46 -19.28
CA PRO A 37 -5.19 -1.57 -19.67
C PRO A 37 -4.71 -0.83 -20.93
N ASP A 38 -5.51 -0.76 -21.99
CA ASP A 38 -5.29 0.20 -23.08
C ASP A 38 -5.21 1.66 -22.55
N THR A 39 -5.55 1.85 -21.28
CA THR A 39 -5.41 3.04 -20.43
C THR A 39 -4.55 2.78 -19.17
N VAL A 40 -3.34 2.19 -19.31
CA VAL A 40 -2.36 1.92 -18.22
C VAL A 40 -2.20 3.11 -17.23
N SER A 41 -2.54 4.31 -17.67
CA SER A 41 -2.56 5.57 -16.92
C SER A 41 -3.52 5.65 -15.73
N ASP A 42 -4.54 4.81 -15.60
CA ASP A 42 -5.59 4.98 -14.58
C ASP A 42 -5.62 3.89 -13.50
N CYS A 43 -4.45 3.56 -12.97
CA CYS A 43 -4.32 2.81 -11.72
C CYS A 43 -5.25 3.40 -10.62
N PHE A 44 -5.35 4.73 -10.58
CA PHE A 44 -6.17 5.45 -9.60
C PHE A 44 -7.67 5.16 -9.71
N GLU A 45 -8.24 5.02 -10.92
CA GLU A 45 -9.69 4.81 -11.11
C GLU A 45 -10.17 3.47 -10.52
N CYS A 46 -9.32 2.44 -10.62
CA CYS A 46 -9.59 1.17 -9.96
C CYS A 46 -9.28 1.26 -8.47
N HIS A 47 -8.14 1.82 -8.10
CA HIS A 47 -7.68 1.84 -6.71
C HIS A 47 -8.48 2.77 -5.78
N ILE A 48 -9.16 3.81 -6.28
CA ILE A 48 -10.10 4.59 -5.48
C ILE A 48 -11.34 3.77 -5.08
N LYS A 49 -11.65 2.69 -5.82
CA LYS A 49 -12.76 1.76 -5.49
C LYS A 49 -12.27 0.56 -4.70
N ALA A 50 -11.15 -0.04 -5.13
CA ALA A 50 -10.60 -1.26 -4.53
C ALA A 50 -9.86 -0.99 -3.21
N THR A 51 -9.15 0.13 -3.11
CA THR A 51 -8.34 0.52 -1.95
C THR A 51 -8.52 2.01 -1.62
N PRO A 52 -9.76 2.46 -1.33
CA PRO A 52 -10.13 3.88 -1.28
C PRO A 52 -9.24 4.69 -0.34
N LYS A 53 -8.93 4.15 0.85
CA LYS A 53 -8.08 4.83 1.82
C LYS A 53 -6.65 5.04 1.30
N ILE A 54 -6.03 4.01 0.71
CA ILE A 54 -4.65 4.06 0.22
C ILE A 54 -4.56 5.01 -0.97
N ALA A 55 -5.52 4.94 -1.90
CA ALA A 55 -5.59 5.83 -3.04
C ALA A 55 -5.76 7.29 -2.61
N GLN A 56 -6.62 7.54 -1.62
CA GLN A 56 -6.83 8.87 -1.06
C GLN A 56 -5.57 9.39 -0.35
N ASP A 57 -4.94 8.58 0.49
CA ASP A 57 -3.73 9.01 1.19
C ASP A 57 -2.56 9.25 0.21
N TRP A 58 -2.46 8.49 -0.90
CA TRP A 58 -1.54 8.81 -2.00
C TRP A 58 -1.88 10.16 -2.63
N TYR A 59 -3.14 10.38 -2.99
CA TYR A 59 -3.62 11.62 -3.63
C TYR A 59 -3.29 12.86 -2.80
N GLU A 60 -3.42 12.76 -1.47
CA GLU A 60 -3.11 13.81 -0.50
C GLU A 60 -1.63 13.83 -0.04
N SER A 61 -0.81 12.90 -0.50
CA SER A 61 0.62 12.90 -0.21
C SER A 61 1.38 13.90 -1.09
N LYS A 62 2.63 14.23 -0.72
CA LYS A 62 3.49 15.03 -1.61
C LYS A 62 3.68 14.40 -2.99
N HIS A 63 3.75 13.08 -3.09
CA HIS A 63 3.89 12.39 -4.37
C HIS A 63 2.62 12.50 -5.22
N GLY A 64 1.43 12.42 -4.62
CA GLY A 64 0.15 12.65 -5.31
C GLY A 64 -0.01 14.08 -5.79
N ILE A 65 0.27 15.06 -4.93
CA ILE A 65 0.21 16.50 -5.26
C ILE A 65 1.17 16.85 -6.40
N MET A 66 2.36 16.24 -6.42
CA MET A 66 3.35 16.43 -7.49
C MET A 66 3.12 15.52 -8.71
N LEU A 67 1.98 14.82 -8.77
CA LEU A 67 1.56 13.96 -9.88
C LEU A 67 2.52 12.81 -10.21
N VAL A 68 3.27 12.32 -9.22
CA VAL A 68 4.10 11.11 -9.36
C VAL A 68 3.17 9.90 -9.48
N LYS A 69 3.09 9.36 -10.71
CA LYS A 69 2.20 8.25 -11.06
C LYS A 69 2.56 6.97 -10.30
N CYS A 70 1.57 6.12 -10.04
CA CYS A 70 1.72 4.89 -9.25
C CYS A 70 2.84 3.99 -9.77
N PHE A 71 2.91 3.81 -11.10
CA PHE A 71 3.91 2.96 -11.76
C PHE A 71 5.35 3.46 -11.64
N VAL A 72 5.58 4.72 -11.24
CA VAL A 72 6.94 5.24 -10.99
C VAL A 72 7.59 4.49 -9.84
N CYS A 73 6.78 4.10 -8.84
CA CYS A 73 7.23 3.29 -7.71
C CYS A 73 6.91 1.81 -7.91
N HIS A 74 5.70 1.50 -8.36
CA HIS A 74 5.22 0.12 -8.43
C HIS A 74 5.61 -0.61 -9.71
N GLY A 75 6.23 0.05 -10.69
CA GLY A 75 6.48 -0.50 -12.02
C GLY A 75 5.21 -0.60 -12.86
N GLN A 76 5.37 -1.00 -14.13
CA GLN A 76 4.23 -1.29 -15.01
C GLN A 76 3.95 -2.80 -15.02
N PRO A 77 2.67 -3.24 -14.93
CA PRO A 77 2.32 -4.66 -14.93
C PRO A 77 2.80 -5.44 -16.16
N ASP A 78 2.99 -4.77 -17.30
CA ASP A 78 3.51 -5.36 -18.54
C ASP A 78 5.05 -5.54 -18.54
N GLY A 79 5.70 -5.18 -17.45
CA GLY A 79 7.15 -5.29 -17.26
C GLY A 79 7.97 -4.20 -17.95
N LYS A 80 7.36 -3.22 -18.63
CA LYS A 80 8.08 -2.15 -19.36
C LYS A 80 8.38 -0.91 -18.50
N GLY A 81 8.06 -0.96 -17.21
CA GLY A 81 8.35 0.11 -16.25
C GLY A 81 9.85 0.31 -16.01
N SER A 82 10.21 1.48 -15.49
CA SER A 82 11.59 1.81 -15.10
C SER A 82 12.07 1.09 -13.82
N VAL A 83 11.14 0.44 -13.11
CA VAL A 83 11.36 -0.44 -11.96
C VAL A 83 10.56 -1.74 -12.17
N PRO A 84 11.01 -2.87 -11.59
CA PRO A 84 10.23 -4.10 -11.59
C PRO A 84 8.84 -3.88 -11.01
N TYR A 85 7.85 -4.55 -11.58
CA TYR A 85 6.49 -4.48 -11.07
C TYR A 85 6.37 -5.13 -9.70
N ALA A 86 5.96 -4.38 -8.68
CA ALA A 86 5.81 -4.86 -7.31
C ALA A 86 4.75 -4.07 -6.54
N ILE A 87 3.92 -4.78 -5.76
CA ILE A 87 2.95 -4.17 -4.84
C ILE A 87 3.69 -3.48 -3.68
N ASP A 88 4.83 -4.04 -3.24
CA ASP A 88 5.75 -3.42 -2.28
C ASP A 88 7.08 -3.14 -2.99
N PRO A 89 7.32 -1.89 -3.45
CA PRO A 89 8.51 -1.56 -4.21
C PRO A 89 9.79 -1.70 -3.40
N ASP A 90 10.84 -2.19 -4.05
CA ASP A 90 12.18 -2.08 -3.48
C ASP A 90 12.56 -0.60 -3.33
N VAL A 91 12.79 -0.18 -2.09
CA VAL A 91 13.06 1.22 -1.74
C VAL A 91 14.40 1.70 -2.29
N ASP A 92 15.40 0.83 -2.41
CA ASP A 92 16.68 1.20 -3.01
C ASP A 92 16.55 1.41 -4.53
N ALA A 93 15.89 0.49 -5.25
CA ALA A 93 15.64 0.64 -6.67
C ALA A 93 14.66 1.78 -7.03
N THR A 94 13.85 2.23 -6.08
CA THR A 94 12.76 3.19 -6.31
C THR A 94 13.04 4.57 -5.75
N CYS A 95 13.29 4.67 -4.44
CA CYS A 95 13.42 5.94 -3.75
C CYS A 95 14.75 6.63 -4.06
N ARG A 96 15.84 5.85 -4.14
CA ARG A 96 17.18 6.40 -4.40
C ARG A 96 17.27 7.12 -5.74
N LYS A 97 16.53 6.68 -6.76
CA LYS A 97 16.50 7.35 -8.08
C LYS A 97 16.16 8.84 -8.02
N CYS A 98 15.39 9.27 -7.01
CA CYS A 98 15.01 10.68 -6.83
C CYS A 98 15.59 11.30 -5.56
N HIS A 99 15.90 10.50 -4.53
CA HIS A 99 16.31 10.99 -3.21
C HIS A 99 17.76 10.70 -2.84
N ASP A 100 18.59 10.26 -3.79
CA ASP A 100 19.98 9.85 -3.55
C ASP A 100 20.78 10.84 -2.68
N PRO A 101 20.80 12.16 -2.94
CA PRO A 101 21.61 13.08 -2.12
C PRO A 101 21.19 13.13 -0.66
N SER A 102 19.88 13.06 -0.40
CA SER A 102 19.33 13.05 0.96
C SER A 102 19.60 11.72 1.65
N ILE A 103 19.51 10.61 0.92
CA ILE A 103 19.77 9.28 1.44
C ILE A 103 21.26 9.13 1.79
N GLN A 104 22.18 9.51 0.89
CA GLN A 104 23.63 9.51 1.17
C GLN A 104 23.98 10.31 2.43
N LYS A 105 23.35 11.47 2.61
CA LYS A 105 23.55 12.30 3.82
C LYS A 105 23.07 11.60 5.09
N MET A 106 21.94 10.88 5.02
CA MET A 106 21.41 10.14 6.16
C MET A 106 22.26 8.91 6.47
N GLU A 107 22.70 8.19 5.44
CA GLU A 107 23.62 7.05 5.55
C GLU A 107 24.95 7.45 6.20
N ALA A 108 25.55 8.55 5.75
CA ALA A 108 26.79 9.05 6.31
C ALA A 108 26.66 9.46 7.79
N LYS A 109 25.47 9.87 8.22
CA LYS A 109 25.24 10.37 9.58
C LYS A 109 24.75 9.30 10.56
N TYR A 110 23.94 8.37 10.11
CA TYR A 110 23.22 7.42 10.97
C TYR A 110 23.42 5.95 10.56
N GLY A 111 24.19 5.69 9.51
CA GLY A 111 24.28 4.38 8.88
C GLY A 111 23.15 4.13 7.88
N LEU A 112 23.28 3.05 7.09
CA LEU A 112 22.27 2.64 6.13
C LEU A 112 21.07 2.03 6.85
N GLU A 113 19.90 2.68 6.70
CA GLU A 113 18.60 2.07 7.02
C GLU A 113 17.93 1.64 5.72
N PRO A 114 17.96 0.33 5.38
CA PRO A 114 17.40 -0.16 4.13
C PRO A 114 15.86 -0.12 4.12
N LYS A 115 15.19 0.12 5.25
CA LYS A 115 13.72 0.23 5.32
C LYS A 115 13.29 1.68 5.51
N CYS A 116 13.39 2.48 4.43
CA CYS A 116 12.99 3.89 4.44
C CYS A 116 11.55 4.10 4.97
N ASN A 117 10.66 3.15 4.65
CA ASN A 117 9.25 3.18 5.05
C ASN A 117 8.99 2.95 6.54
N GLY A 118 9.97 2.44 7.29
CA GLY A 118 9.87 2.32 8.75
C GLY A 118 9.77 3.68 9.44
N CYS A 119 10.40 4.71 8.87
CA CYS A 119 10.33 6.09 9.35
C CYS A 119 9.47 7.00 8.45
N HIS A 120 9.35 6.66 7.16
CA HIS A 120 8.58 7.41 6.17
C HIS A 120 7.45 6.55 5.58
N PRO A 121 6.30 6.43 6.28
CA PRO A 121 5.20 5.59 5.81
C PRO A 121 4.75 5.97 4.40
N PHE A 122 4.50 4.96 3.58
CA PHE A 122 3.97 5.11 2.22
C PHE A 122 2.55 5.63 2.23
N HIS A 123 2.15 6.26 1.11
CA HIS A 123 0.78 6.73 0.87
C HIS A 123 0.20 7.33 2.15
N ASN A 124 0.87 8.34 2.69
CA ASN A 124 0.44 9.00 3.91
C ASN A 124 0.05 10.44 3.56
N ASN A 125 -1.13 10.86 4.01
CA ASN A 125 -1.64 12.18 3.71
C ASN A 125 -0.70 13.24 4.31
N SER A 126 -0.03 14.02 3.46
CA SER A 126 0.91 15.03 3.94
C SER A 126 0.19 16.30 4.40
N LEU A 127 -1.09 16.43 4.05
CA LEU A 127 -1.95 17.59 4.31
C LEU A 127 -2.67 17.52 5.66
N HIS A 128 -2.98 16.33 6.16
CA HIS A 128 -3.77 16.14 7.39
C HIS A 128 -3.07 15.33 8.49
N HIS A 129 -1.89 14.75 8.25
CA HIS A 129 -1.18 14.01 9.27
C HIS A 129 -0.21 14.85 10.08
N LYS A 130 -0.13 14.45 11.35
CA LYS A 130 1.00 14.64 12.26
C LYS A 130 2.30 13.94 11.79
N ALA A 131 2.45 13.55 10.52
CA ALA A 131 3.63 12.87 9.99
C ALA A 131 4.89 13.76 10.07
N TYR A 132 4.70 15.08 10.11
CA TYR A 132 5.73 16.07 10.41
C TYR A 132 5.78 16.51 11.88
N VAL A 133 4.94 15.96 12.77
CA VAL A 133 5.13 16.09 14.22
C VAL A 133 6.30 15.20 14.59
N LYS A 134 7.52 15.65 14.26
CA LYS A 134 8.82 15.03 14.55
C LYS A 134 8.69 13.53 14.74
N SER A 135 8.39 12.79 13.67
CA SER A 135 8.46 11.33 13.72
C SER A 135 9.91 10.94 14.01
N ILE A 136 10.23 10.76 15.29
CA ILE A 136 11.18 9.79 15.84
C ILE A 136 12.55 9.74 15.14
N ALA A 137 13.06 10.86 14.62
CA ALA A 137 14.48 11.00 14.22
C ALA A 137 15.44 10.94 15.43
N LYS A 138 14.94 10.49 16.57
CA LYS A 138 15.64 10.29 17.83
C LYS A 138 15.23 8.93 18.43
N LYS A 139 15.18 7.87 17.61
CA LYS A 139 15.62 6.57 18.16
C LYS A 139 17.11 6.75 18.39
N THR A 140 17.47 7.08 19.63
CA THR A 140 18.85 7.07 20.08
C THR A 140 19.44 5.74 19.66
N VAL A 141 20.44 5.80 18.78
CA VAL A 141 21.36 4.70 18.56
C VAL A 141 22.07 4.54 19.91
N GLU A 142 21.72 3.50 20.65
CA GLU A 142 22.52 2.99 21.78
C GLU A 142 23.69 2.18 21.23
#